data_AF-A0A2H0UBG3-F1
#
_entry.id   AF-A0A2H0UBG3-F1
#
_cell.length_a   1.000
_cell.length_b   1.000
_cell.length_c   1.000
_cell.angle_alpha   90.00
_cell.angle_beta   90.00
_cell.angle_gamma   90.00
#
_symmetry.space_group_name_H-M   'P 1'
#
loop_
_entity.id
_entity.type
_entity.pdbx_description
1 polymer ?
#
loop_
_entity_poly.entity_id
_entity_poly.type
_entity_poly.pdbx_seq_one_letter_code
_entity_poly.pdbx_strand_id
1 'polypeptide(L)'
;MANRHLARSVVLQVLFERDSSAGELTQEQLFARLADYGKEFGARDSDMPFMQNLLKTAIAKQKEIDEVIVRAAPEWPIDKIAAIDRNVLRLGLSELLYADRTQVPAKVAINEAIELAKTFGSASSGRFVNGVLGAVYVELGEPGKTEGGARKEVSQKPVKMPTEHLAGAVVYARSEGETYLAFVHDIFGHWTISKGKIEEGEDVQAGAVREIKEEMNLDIKIVQELGVNEYIANDSKVEGGKKRKRVSYFLAESPFTELRLGPSGGLDDAQWFPLSTVGDLNFYDDTLKIIVPAINVLAKRSPTVEEETEIQKPVENREESVESRVERRGGRRRR
;
A
#
# COMPACT_ATOMS: atom_id res chain seq x y z
N MET A 1 -18.70 7.41 23.19
CA MET A 1 -18.86 7.59 21.73
C MET A 1 -19.54 8.90 21.36
N ALA A 2 -20.73 9.24 21.89
CA ALA A 2 -21.45 10.49 21.58
C ALA A 2 -20.63 11.79 21.70
N ASN A 3 -19.65 11.84 22.61
CA ASN A 3 -18.86 13.04 22.85
C ASN A 3 -17.79 13.32 21.77
N ARG A 4 -17.27 12.27 21.12
CA ARG A 4 -16.29 12.43 20.02
C ARG A 4 -16.96 12.91 18.73
N HIS A 5 -18.26 12.66 18.56
CA HIS A 5 -19.03 13.23 17.46
C HIS A 5 -19.07 14.75 17.55
N LEU A 6 -19.45 15.28 18.73
CA LEU A 6 -19.43 16.72 19.01
C LEU A 6 -18.05 17.33 18.80
N ALA A 7 -17.01 16.68 19.33
CA ALA A 7 -15.63 17.12 19.15
C ALA A 7 -15.25 17.27 17.66
N ARG A 8 -15.66 16.34 16.79
CA ARG A 8 -15.43 16.44 15.34
C ARG A 8 -16.24 17.57 14.70
N SER A 9 -17.49 17.78 15.13
CA SER A 9 -18.31 18.90 14.68
C SER A 9 -17.67 20.25 15.01
N VAL A 10 -17.02 20.37 16.17
CA VAL A 10 -16.27 21.57 16.55
C VAL A 10 -15.05 21.76 15.63
N VAL A 11 -14.24 20.72 15.41
CA VAL A 11 -13.08 20.79 14.50
C VAL A 11 -13.50 21.13 13.06
N LEU A 12 -14.60 20.55 12.58
CA LEU A 12 -15.14 20.84 11.25
C LEU A 12 -15.46 22.33 11.06
N GLN A 13 -16.08 22.96 12.08
CA GLN A 13 -16.42 24.38 12.03
C GLN A 13 -15.17 25.27 11.98
N VAL A 14 -14.13 24.95 12.76
CA VAL A 14 -12.85 25.67 12.70
C VAL A 14 -12.16 25.51 11.34
N LEU A 15 -12.18 24.30 10.77
CA LEU A 15 -11.64 24.06 9.42
C LEU A 15 -12.41 24.85 8.36
N PHE A 16 -13.74 24.92 8.46
CA PHE A 16 -14.57 25.70 7.56
C PHE A 16 -14.31 27.22 7.67
N GLU A 17 -14.16 27.75 8.89
CA GLU A 17 -13.81 29.17 9.11
C GLU A 17 -12.45 29.49 8.48
N ARG A 18 -11.46 28.59 8.66
CA ARG A 18 -10.13 28.73 8.06
C ARG A 18 -10.18 28.78 6.53
N ASP A 19 -10.93 27.86 5.93
CA ASP A 19 -11.09 27.76 4.48
C ASP A 19 -11.78 29.02 3.91
N SER A 20 -12.75 29.56 4.65
CA SER A 20 -13.46 30.81 4.31
C SER A 20 -12.57 32.05 4.45
N SER A 21 -11.57 32.00 5.33
CA SER A 21 -10.59 33.07 5.56
C SER A 21 -9.35 32.94 4.65
N ALA A 22 -9.44 32.19 3.54
CA ALA A 22 -8.33 31.91 2.64
C ALA A 22 -7.06 31.35 3.33
N GLY A 23 -7.20 30.73 4.51
CA GLY A 23 -6.08 30.21 5.28
C GLY A 23 -5.25 31.25 6.04
N GLU A 24 -5.70 32.50 6.17
CA GLU A 24 -4.96 33.59 6.83
C GLU A 24 -4.88 33.47 8.36
N LEU A 25 -5.66 32.56 8.97
CA LEU A 25 -5.66 32.34 10.41
C LEU A 25 -4.40 31.62 10.88
N THR A 26 -3.72 32.18 11.88
CA THR A 26 -2.56 31.56 12.52
C THR A 26 -2.96 30.32 13.33
N GLN A 27 -2.02 29.43 13.62
CA GLN A 27 -2.28 28.26 14.44
C GLN A 27 -2.81 28.63 15.84
N GLU A 28 -2.30 29.72 16.42
CA GLU A 28 -2.77 30.24 17.72
C GLU A 28 -4.23 30.70 17.64
N GLN A 29 -4.60 31.43 16.59
CA GLN A 29 -5.98 31.86 16.36
C GLN A 29 -6.92 30.67 16.19
N LEU A 30 -6.51 29.64 15.45
CA LEU A 30 -7.30 28.44 15.24
C LEU A 30 -7.51 27.65 16.53
N PHE A 31 -6.49 27.56 17.39
CA PHE A 31 -6.63 26.92 18.70
C PHE A 31 -7.49 27.73 19.66
N ALA A 32 -7.45 29.07 19.58
CA ALA A 32 -8.38 29.92 20.32
C ALA A 32 -9.83 29.68 19.85
N ARG A 33 -10.08 29.66 18.54
CA ARG A 33 -11.41 29.34 17.97
C ARG A 33 -11.90 27.96 18.40
N LEU A 34 -11.02 26.96 18.39
CA LEU A 34 -11.34 25.61 18.83
C LEU A 34 -11.77 25.58 20.31
N ALA A 35 -11.08 26.33 21.17
CA ALA A 35 -11.44 26.45 22.60
C ALA A 35 -12.78 27.17 22.79
N ASP A 36 -12.99 28.28 22.08
CA ASP A 36 -14.22 29.06 22.14
C ASP A 36 -15.42 28.23 21.71
N TYR A 37 -15.34 27.57 20.54
CA TYR A 37 -16.40 26.70 20.03
C TYR A 37 -16.60 25.48 20.91
N GLY A 38 -15.52 24.86 21.40
CA GLY A 38 -15.61 23.75 22.35
C GLY A 38 -16.43 24.12 23.59
N LYS A 39 -16.18 25.30 24.15
CA LYS A 39 -16.93 25.81 25.30
C LYS A 39 -18.38 26.14 24.96
N GLU A 40 -18.61 26.79 23.82
CA GLU A 40 -19.95 27.20 23.38
C GLU A 40 -20.87 26.01 23.14
N PHE A 41 -20.38 24.98 22.47
CA PHE A 41 -21.17 23.78 22.14
C PHE A 41 -21.14 22.70 23.23
N GLY A 42 -20.43 22.94 24.34
CA GLY A 42 -20.40 22.03 25.50
C GLY A 42 -19.54 20.77 25.29
N ALA A 43 -18.47 20.86 24.50
CA ALA A 43 -17.44 19.82 24.46
C ALA A 43 -16.76 19.70 25.83
N ARG A 44 -16.31 18.50 26.22
CA ARG A 44 -15.64 18.33 27.50
C ARG A 44 -14.19 18.76 27.38
N ASP A 45 -13.63 19.28 28.48
CA ASP A 45 -12.20 19.59 28.57
C ASP A 45 -11.34 18.36 28.25
N SER A 46 -11.81 17.16 28.58
CA SER A 46 -11.14 15.89 28.25
C SER A 46 -11.02 15.58 26.75
N ASP A 47 -11.85 16.21 25.90
CA ASP A 47 -11.81 16.02 24.44
C ASP A 47 -10.86 17.00 23.76
N MET A 48 -10.40 18.04 24.47
CA MET A 48 -9.55 19.09 23.92
C MET A 48 -8.26 18.55 23.26
N PRO A 49 -7.54 17.57 23.86
CA PRO A 49 -6.37 16.98 23.22
C PRO A 49 -6.70 16.28 21.89
N PHE A 50 -7.85 15.60 21.81
CA PHE A 50 -8.30 14.95 20.59
C PHE A 50 -8.63 15.99 19.50
N MET A 51 -9.38 17.03 19.86
CA MET A 51 -9.74 18.10 18.92
C MET A 51 -8.51 18.84 18.38
N GLN A 52 -7.55 19.17 19.26
CA GLN A 52 -6.31 19.83 18.87
C GLN A 52 -5.47 18.96 17.94
N ASN A 53 -5.32 17.67 18.27
CA ASN A 53 -4.57 16.74 17.43
C ASN A 53 -5.21 16.59 16.05
N LEU A 54 -6.54 16.39 16.00
CA LEU A 54 -7.26 16.26 14.74
C LEU A 54 -7.15 17.52 13.88
N LEU A 55 -7.34 18.70 14.46
CA LEU A 55 -7.19 19.98 13.76
C LEU A 55 -5.76 20.17 13.23
N LYS A 56 -4.76 19.89 14.07
CA LYS A 56 -3.34 19.99 13.70
C LYS A 56 -3.01 19.06 12.53
N THR A 57 -3.42 17.80 12.61
CA THR A 57 -3.18 16.82 11.55
C THR A 57 -3.87 17.23 10.25
N ALA A 58 -5.14 17.65 10.31
CA ALA A 58 -5.89 18.08 9.13
C ALA A 58 -5.25 19.27 8.41
N ILE A 59 -4.68 20.23 9.16
CA ILE A 59 -3.98 21.38 8.59
C ILE A 59 -2.61 20.96 8.04
N ALA A 60 -1.82 20.21 8.81
CA ALA A 60 -0.46 19.83 8.43
C ALA A 60 -0.43 18.90 7.20
N LYS A 61 -1.44 18.04 7.07
CA LYS A 61 -1.57 17.05 5.99
C LYS A 61 -2.53 17.47 4.89
N GLN A 62 -2.99 18.73 4.89
CA GLN A 62 -4.03 19.19 3.97
C GLN A 62 -3.68 18.93 2.50
N LYS A 63 -2.43 19.20 2.07
CA LYS A 63 -2.01 19.03 0.68
C LYS A 63 -2.12 17.57 0.23
N GLU A 64 -1.54 16.65 1.00
CA GLU A 64 -1.61 15.20 0.76
C GLU A 64 -3.07 14.71 0.72
N ILE A 65 -3.87 15.16 1.69
CA ILE A 65 -5.29 14.82 1.78
C ILE A 65 -6.09 15.35 0.57
N ASP A 66 -5.82 16.58 0.13
CA ASP A 66 -6.47 17.19 -1.02
C ASP A 66 -6.15 16.42 -2.32
N GLU A 67 -4.93 15.91 -2.46
CA GLU A 67 -4.52 15.03 -3.57
C GLU A 67 -5.25 13.69 -3.54
N VAL A 68 -5.40 13.08 -2.35
CA VAL A 68 -6.22 11.88 -2.14
C VAL A 68 -7.66 12.10 -2.57
N ILE A 69 -8.27 13.23 -2.17
CA ILE A 69 -9.65 13.57 -2.52
C ILE A 69 -9.81 13.63 -4.04
N VAL A 70 -8.91 14.34 -4.73
CA VAL A 70 -8.97 14.50 -6.19
C VAL A 70 -8.81 13.15 -6.90
N ARG A 71 -7.94 12.26 -6.42
CA ARG A 71 -7.82 10.92 -7.01
C ARG A 71 -9.05 10.06 -6.81
N ALA A 72 -9.63 10.11 -5.61
CA ALA A 72 -10.83 9.34 -5.29
C ALA A 72 -12.10 9.91 -5.95
N ALA A 73 -12.08 11.18 -6.35
CA ALA A 73 -13.17 11.88 -7.02
C ALA A 73 -12.68 12.68 -8.26
N PRO A 74 -12.19 12.01 -9.32
CA PRO A 74 -11.52 12.68 -10.44
C PRO A 74 -12.44 13.61 -11.24
N GLU A 75 -13.75 13.34 -11.22
CA GLU A 75 -14.78 14.18 -11.86
C GLU A 75 -15.10 15.46 -11.06
N TRP A 76 -14.54 15.62 -9.86
CA TRP A 76 -14.81 16.73 -8.95
C TRP A 76 -13.52 17.42 -8.51
N PRO A 77 -13.07 18.44 -9.27
CA PRO A 77 -11.97 19.29 -8.84
C PRO A 77 -12.24 19.85 -7.45
N ILE A 78 -11.19 19.99 -6.64
CA ILE A 78 -11.35 20.30 -5.21
C ILE A 78 -12.04 21.66 -4.94
N ASP A 79 -11.86 22.62 -5.84
CA ASP A 79 -12.52 23.92 -5.84
C ASP A 79 -14.02 23.84 -6.16
N LYS A 80 -14.46 22.77 -6.83
CA LYS A 80 -15.87 22.51 -7.17
C LYS A 80 -16.61 21.72 -6.10
N ILE A 81 -15.90 21.10 -5.17
CA ILE A 81 -16.51 20.44 -4.01
C ILE A 81 -17.06 21.51 -3.06
N ALA A 82 -18.29 21.33 -2.59
CA ALA A 82 -18.89 22.22 -1.60
C ALA A 82 -17.98 22.35 -0.37
N ALA A 83 -17.81 23.57 0.15
CA ALA A 83 -16.83 23.84 1.22
C ALA A 83 -17.05 22.96 2.46
N ILE A 84 -18.30 22.67 2.82
CA ILE A 84 -18.62 21.73 3.91
C ILE A 84 -18.15 20.31 3.55
N ASP A 85 -18.53 19.79 2.39
CA ASP A 85 -18.17 18.42 1.97
C ASP A 85 -16.65 18.25 1.88
N ARG A 86 -15.93 19.26 1.35
CA ARG A 86 -14.47 19.28 1.29
C ARG A 86 -13.86 19.21 2.69
N ASN A 87 -14.33 20.02 3.64
CA ASN A 87 -13.78 20.00 5.00
C ASN A 87 -14.17 18.74 5.78
N VAL A 88 -15.35 18.15 5.51
CA VAL A 88 -15.72 16.82 6.04
C VAL A 88 -14.81 15.73 5.49
N LEU A 89 -14.51 15.75 4.19
CA LEU A 89 -13.55 14.82 3.58
C LEU A 89 -12.16 14.98 4.18
N ARG A 90 -11.69 16.22 4.35
CA ARG A 90 -10.39 16.50 4.98
C ARG A 90 -10.32 15.95 6.40
N LEU A 91 -11.35 16.18 7.20
CA LEU A 91 -11.43 15.67 8.57
C LEU A 91 -11.48 14.13 8.60
N GLY A 92 -12.34 13.52 7.78
CA GLY A 92 -12.49 12.07 7.69
C GLY A 92 -11.23 11.37 7.22
N LEU A 93 -10.53 11.93 6.22
CA LEU A 93 -9.26 11.40 5.73
C LEU A 93 -8.11 11.63 6.70
N SER A 94 -8.12 12.73 7.46
CA SER A 94 -7.12 12.94 8.52
C SER A 94 -7.14 11.81 9.54
N GLU A 95 -8.34 11.40 9.96
CA GLU A 95 -8.49 10.24 10.85
C GLU A 95 -8.24 8.91 10.12
N LEU A 96 -8.73 8.78 8.89
CA LEU A 96 -8.59 7.54 8.13
C LEU A 96 -7.14 7.23 7.79
N LEU A 97 -6.27 8.22 7.58
CA LEU A 97 -4.90 8.00 7.13
C LEU A 97 -3.87 8.13 8.24
N TYR A 98 -4.11 8.99 9.24
CA TYR A 98 -3.07 9.38 10.19
C TYR A 98 -3.43 9.16 11.66
N ALA A 99 -4.65 8.71 11.99
CA ALA A 99 -4.99 8.38 13.37
C ALA A 99 -4.54 6.96 13.76
N ASP A 100 -4.19 6.80 15.04
CA ASP A 100 -3.97 5.49 15.65
C ASP A 100 -5.26 4.64 15.54
N ARG A 101 -5.16 3.51 14.83
CA ARG A 101 -6.27 2.58 14.58
C ARG A 101 -6.86 1.97 15.85
N THR A 102 -6.08 1.86 16.91
CA THR A 102 -6.56 1.38 18.22
C THR A 102 -7.49 2.40 18.88
N GLN A 103 -7.32 3.69 18.57
CA GLN A 103 -8.11 4.79 19.11
C GLN A 103 -9.30 5.16 18.21
N VAL A 104 -9.10 5.13 16.90
CA VAL A 104 -10.12 5.45 15.90
C VAL A 104 -10.11 4.38 14.80
N PRO A 105 -10.98 3.37 14.88
CA PRO A 105 -11.12 2.38 13.81
C PRO A 105 -11.55 3.05 12.49
N ALA A 106 -11.04 2.55 11.37
CA ALA A 106 -11.31 3.12 10.04
C ALA A 106 -12.82 3.27 9.75
N LYS A 107 -13.60 2.23 10.06
CA LYS A 107 -15.07 2.25 9.88
C LYS A 107 -15.76 3.33 10.74
N VAL A 108 -15.22 3.62 11.92
CA VAL A 108 -15.75 4.68 12.79
C VAL A 108 -15.46 6.05 12.17
N ALA A 109 -14.22 6.31 11.73
CA ALA A 109 -13.87 7.56 11.06
C ALA A 109 -14.76 7.82 9.83
N ILE A 110 -14.98 6.80 8.99
CA ILE A 110 -15.85 6.88 7.81
C ILE A 110 -17.30 7.18 8.20
N ASN A 111 -17.85 6.45 9.17
CA ASN A 111 -19.24 6.65 9.60
C ASN A 111 -19.44 8.05 10.19
N GLU A 112 -18.52 8.52 11.03
CA GLU A 112 -18.59 9.85 11.64
C GLU A 112 -18.53 10.97 10.59
N ALA A 113 -17.64 10.86 9.60
CA ALA A 113 -17.59 11.80 8.49
C ALA A 113 -18.91 11.81 7.67
N ILE A 114 -19.53 10.64 7.44
CA ILE A 114 -20.82 10.55 6.76
C ILE A 114 -21.94 11.25 7.57
N GLU A 115 -21.97 11.06 8.89
CA GLU A 115 -22.97 11.71 9.74
C GLU A 115 -22.77 13.24 9.78
N LEU A 116 -21.52 13.72 9.82
CA LEU A 116 -21.23 15.15 9.67
C LEU A 116 -21.70 15.70 8.32
N ALA A 117 -21.44 14.98 7.22
CA ALA A 117 -21.90 15.37 5.89
C ALA A 117 -23.43 15.46 5.79
N LYS A 118 -24.16 14.55 6.46
CA LYS A 118 -25.62 14.60 6.53
C LYS A 118 -26.14 15.76 7.38
N THR A 119 -25.39 16.11 8.43
CA THR A 119 -25.79 17.15 9.38
C THR A 119 -25.57 18.56 8.84
N PHE A 120 -24.43 18.79 8.19
CA PHE A 120 -24.02 20.13 7.73
C PHE A 120 -24.16 20.35 6.22
N GLY A 121 -24.23 19.27 5.45
CA GLY A 121 -24.25 19.32 3.99
C GLY A 121 -25.66 19.32 3.39
N SER A 122 -25.71 18.96 2.11
CA SER A 122 -26.94 18.79 1.33
C SER A 122 -27.50 17.36 1.44
N ALA A 123 -28.69 17.13 0.88
CA ALA A 123 -29.27 15.79 0.79
C ALA A 123 -28.37 14.77 0.05
N SER A 124 -27.48 15.24 -0.84
CA SER A 124 -26.50 14.39 -1.56
C SER A 124 -25.18 14.20 -0.82
N SER A 125 -24.85 15.05 0.15
CA SER A 125 -23.52 15.11 0.78
C SER A 125 -23.13 13.81 1.48
N GLY A 126 -24.03 13.20 2.25
CA GLY A 126 -23.76 11.91 2.91
C GLY A 126 -23.42 10.78 1.92
N ARG A 127 -24.08 10.75 0.75
CA ARG A 127 -23.78 9.76 -0.30
C ARG A 127 -22.45 10.04 -0.97
N PHE A 128 -22.16 11.32 -1.27
CA PHE A 128 -20.91 11.75 -1.88
C PHE A 128 -19.71 11.41 -1.00
N VAL A 129 -19.72 11.84 0.26
CA VAL A 129 -18.64 11.59 1.23
C VAL A 129 -18.40 10.09 1.44
N ASN A 130 -19.47 9.30 1.58
CA ASN A 130 -19.36 7.83 1.66
C ASN A 130 -18.71 7.20 0.41
N GLY A 131 -19.01 7.75 -0.77
CA GLY A 131 -18.42 7.31 -2.03
C GLY A 131 -16.91 7.50 -2.05
N VAL A 132 -16.45 8.71 -1.73
CA VAL A 132 -15.03 9.10 -1.73
C VAL A 132 -14.26 8.33 -0.65
N LEU A 133 -14.68 8.40 0.62
CA LEU A 133 -13.99 7.70 1.70
C LEU A 133 -14.01 6.19 1.52
N GLY A 134 -15.10 5.65 0.96
CA GLY A 134 -15.23 4.24 0.65
C GLY A 134 -14.39 3.76 -0.55
N ALA A 135 -13.96 4.66 -1.44
CA ALA A 135 -13.00 4.35 -2.49
C ALA A 135 -11.59 4.28 -1.91
N VAL A 136 -11.20 5.30 -1.12
CA VAL A 136 -9.92 5.35 -0.41
C VAL A 136 -9.76 4.14 0.51
N TYR A 137 -10.78 3.80 1.30
CA TYR A 137 -10.71 2.65 2.20
C TYR A 137 -10.46 1.31 1.49
N VAL A 138 -10.94 1.15 0.25
CA VAL A 138 -10.67 -0.06 -0.55
C VAL A 138 -9.26 -0.04 -1.12
N GLU A 139 -8.73 1.14 -1.45
CA GLU A 139 -7.37 1.32 -1.96
C GLU A 139 -6.32 1.01 -0.88
N LEU A 140 -6.62 1.31 0.39
CA LEU A 140 -5.80 0.97 1.57
C LEU A 140 -5.71 -0.54 1.89
N GLY A 141 -6.09 -1.43 0.97
CA GLY A 141 -5.96 -2.89 1.16
C GLY A 141 -6.88 -3.50 2.23
N GLU A 142 -7.79 -2.73 2.83
CA GLU A 142 -8.66 -3.15 3.93
C GLU A 142 -9.96 -3.83 3.41
N PRO A 143 -10.14 -5.15 3.61
CA PRO A 143 -11.34 -5.85 3.16
C PRO A 143 -12.51 -5.58 4.13
N GLY A 144 -13.35 -4.57 3.86
CA GLY A 144 -14.42 -4.20 4.80
C GLY A 144 -15.84 -4.05 4.27
N LYS A 145 -16.10 -4.22 2.96
CA LYS A 145 -17.46 -4.05 2.40
C LYS A 145 -18.30 -5.32 2.27
N THR A 146 -17.81 -6.49 2.71
CA THR A 146 -18.55 -7.76 2.59
C THR A 146 -19.12 -8.33 3.88
N GLU A 147 -18.87 -7.76 5.05
CA GLU A 147 -19.48 -8.23 6.29
C GLU A 147 -20.18 -7.08 7.03
N GLY A 148 -21.51 -7.19 7.16
CA GLY A 148 -22.31 -6.36 8.06
C GLY A 148 -23.11 -5.25 7.39
N GLY A 149 -24.10 -5.61 6.60
CA GLY A 149 -25.16 -4.70 6.18
C GLY A 149 -26.21 -5.48 5.41
N ALA A 150 -27.21 -6.00 6.12
CA ALA A 150 -28.36 -6.67 5.52
C ALA A 150 -28.95 -5.77 4.42
N ARG A 151 -28.61 -6.07 3.16
CA ARG A 151 -29.30 -5.49 2.01
C ARG A 151 -30.61 -6.25 1.87
N LYS A 152 -31.71 -5.51 1.93
CA LYS A 152 -33.00 -5.97 1.39
C LYS A 152 -32.75 -6.64 0.04
N GLU A 153 -33.17 -7.90 -0.08
CA GLU A 153 -33.23 -8.61 -1.35
C GLU A 153 -34.04 -7.78 -2.34
N VAL A 154 -33.35 -7.08 -3.23
CA VAL A 154 -33.92 -6.72 -4.51
C VAL A 154 -33.36 -7.74 -5.48
N SER A 155 -34.22 -8.68 -5.85
CA SER A 155 -34.02 -9.68 -6.87
C SER A 155 -33.51 -9.03 -8.16
N GLN A 156 -32.20 -9.09 -8.40
CA GLN A 156 -31.63 -8.81 -9.71
C GLN A 156 -30.78 -10.01 -10.11
N LYS A 157 -31.09 -10.51 -11.31
CA LYS A 157 -30.43 -11.65 -11.99
C LYS A 157 -28.90 -11.52 -11.89
N PRO A 158 -28.14 -12.64 -11.86
CA PRO A 158 -26.69 -12.58 -11.71
C PRO A 158 -26.07 -11.88 -12.92
N VAL A 159 -25.79 -10.58 -12.78
CA VAL A 159 -24.98 -9.83 -13.73
C VAL A 159 -23.58 -10.44 -13.65
N LYS A 160 -23.07 -10.93 -14.78
CA LYS A 160 -21.71 -11.44 -14.92
C LYS A 160 -20.76 -10.29 -14.55
N MET A 161 -20.19 -10.32 -13.34
CA MET A 161 -19.31 -9.24 -12.89
C MET A 161 -18.06 -9.20 -13.77
N PRO A 162 -17.75 -8.06 -14.41
CA PRO A 162 -16.55 -7.95 -15.23
C PRO A 162 -15.30 -8.12 -14.37
N THR A 163 -14.32 -8.87 -14.90
CA THR A 163 -13.03 -9.13 -14.25
C THR A 163 -11.93 -8.31 -14.93
N GLU A 164 -11.23 -7.50 -14.17
CA GLU A 164 -9.99 -6.84 -14.57
C GLU A 164 -8.80 -7.70 -14.15
N HIS A 165 -7.92 -8.00 -15.09
CA HIS A 165 -6.68 -8.71 -14.82
C HIS A 165 -5.57 -7.68 -14.64
N LEU A 166 -4.78 -7.88 -13.59
CA LEU A 166 -3.61 -7.09 -13.30
C LEU A 166 -2.41 -8.01 -13.13
N ALA A 167 -1.21 -7.48 -13.34
CA ALA A 167 0.02 -8.17 -12.98
C ALA A 167 1.02 -7.22 -12.33
N GLY A 168 1.85 -7.78 -11.46
CA GLY A 168 2.94 -7.07 -10.78
C GLY A 168 4.04 -8.03 -10.36
N ALA A 169 5.16 -7.49 -9.87
CA ALA A 169 6.28 -8.31 -9.45
C ALA A 169 6.97 -7.78 -8.21
N VAL A 170 7.33 -8.69 -7.30
CA VAL A 170 8.35 -8.44 -6.28
C VAL A 170 9.70 -8.53 -6.99
N VAL A 171 10.37 -7.39 -7.15
CA VAL A 171 11.64 -7.31 -7.87
C VAL A 171 12.78 -7.34 -6.88
N TYR A 172 13.74 -8.24 -7.09
CA TYR A 172 14.96 -8.29 -6.32
C TYR A 172 16.18 -8.02 -7.21
N ALA A 173 17.24 -7.50 -6.59
CA ALA A 173 18.55 -7.36 -7.19
C ALA A 173 19.61 -7.83 -6.20
N ARG A 174 20.77 -8.27 -6.71
CA ARG A 174 21.94 -8.57 -5.89
C ARG A 174 23.03 -7.55 -6.18
N SER A 175 23.55 -6.92 -5.14
CA SER A 175 24.66 -5.97 -5.23
C SER A 175 25.56 -6.15 -4.03
N GLU A 176 26.88 -6.18 -4.24
CA GLU A 176 27.89 -6.28 -3.18
C GLU A 176 27.66 -7.45 -2.19
N GLY A 177 27.11 -8.57 -2.66
CA GLY A 177 26.83 -9.75 -1.83
C GLY A 177 25.52 -9.68 -1.02
N GLU A 178 24.79 -8.56 -1.11
CA GLU A 178 23.51 -8.37 -0.45
C GLU A 178 22.34 -8.46 -1.44
N THR A 179 21.17 -8.85 -0.93
CA THR A 179 19.92 -8.90 -1.70
C THR A 179 19.06 -7.70 -1.35
N TYR A 180 18.59 -7.00 -2.37
CA TYR A 180 17.74 -5.84 -2.28
C TYR A 180 16.38 -6.14 -2.91
N LEU A 181 15.32 -5.53 -2.37
CA LEU A 181 13.96 -5.57 -2.91
C LEU A 181 13.54 -4.15 -3.31
N ALA A 182 12.94 -4.00 -4.49
CA ALA A 182 12.39 -2.72 -4.93
C ALA A 182 10.92 -2.62 -4.54
N PHE A 183 10.53 -1.48 -3.97
CA PHE A 183 9.15 -1.13 -3.68
C PHE A 183 8.85 0.29 -4.17
N VAL A 184 7.57 0.54 -4.41
CA VAL A 184 7.04 1.88 -4.65
C VAL A 184 6.32 2.36 -3.40
N HIS A 185 6.42 3.65 -3.10
CA HIS A 185 5.74 4.29 -1.98
C HIS A 185 4.50 5.00 -2.50
N ASP A 186 3.37 4.77 -1.86
CA ASP A 186 2.15 5.47 -2.17
C ASP A 186 1.98 6.76 -1.37
N ILE A 187 1.15 7.66 -1.88
CA ILE A 187 0.83 8.92 -1.19
C ILE A 187 0.07 8.72 0.14
N PHE A 188 -0.28 7.47 0.49
CA PHE A 188 -0.89 7.12 1.77
C PHE A 188 0.15 6.70 2.81
N GLY A 189 1.45 6.76 2.49
CA GLY A 189 2.53 6.45 3.42
C GLY A 189 2.89 4.96 3.52
N HIS A 190 2.49 4.15 2.54
CA HIS A 190 2.76 2.71 2.54
C HIS A 190 3.67 2.33 1.38
N TRP A 191 4.63 1.45 1.66
CA TRP A 191 5.37 0.74 0.62
C TRP A 191 4.46 -0.34 0.02
N THR A 192 4.59 -0.58 -1.28
CA THR A 192 3.79 -1.57 -1.98
C THR A 192 4.49 -2.12 -3.21
N ILE A 193 3.87 -3.13 -3.83
CA ILE A 193 4.35 -3.78 -5.06
C ILE A 193 3.71 -3.07 -6.25
N SER A 194 4.53 -2.64 -7.21
CA SER A 194 4.06 -2.10 -8.49
C SER A 194 3.23 -3.15 -9.25
N LYS A 195 2.04 -2.75 -9.69
CA LYS A 195 1.06 -3.61 -10.39
C LYS A 195 0.20 -2.77 -11.33
N GLY A 196 -0.08 -3.33 -12.50
CA GLY A 196 -0.79 -2.63 -13.56
C GLY A 196 -1.80 -3.51 -14.28
N LYS A 197 -2.57 -2.88 -15.17
CA LYS A 197 -3.57 -3.59 -15.97
C LYS A 197 -2.88 -4.38 -17.08
N ILE A 198 -3.38 -5.60 -17.30
CA ILE A 198 -3.03 -6.40 -18.48
C ILE A 198 -3.84 -5.91 -19.66
N GLU A 199 -3.17 -5.65 -20.78
CA GLU A 199 -3.81 -5.25 -22.03
C GLU A 199 -4.55 -6.43 -22.69
N GLU A 200 -5.48 -6.14 -23.59
CA GLU A 200 -6.29 -7.20 -24.23
C GLU A 200 -5.40 -8.08 -25.13
N GLY A 201 -5.30 -9.37 -24.78
CA GLY A 201 -4.45 -10.33 -25.49
C GLY A 201 -2.98 -10.32 -25.07
N GLU A 202 -2.59 -9.49 -24.09
CA GLU A 202 -1.24 -9.47 -23.52
C GLU A 202 -1.01 -10.67 -22.60
N ASP A 203 0.18 -11.28 -22.70
CA ASP A 203 0.60 -12.31 -21.76
C ASP A 203 0.83 -11.72 -20.37
N VAL A 204 0.41 -12.44 -19.32
CA VAL A 204 0.42 -11.91 -17.94
C VAL A 204 1.84 -11.63 -17.45
N GLN A 205 2.84 -12.43 -17.87
CA GLN A 205 4.24 -12.16 -17.51
C GLN A 205 4.78 -10.98 -18.29
N ALA A 206 4.46 -10.87 -19.58
CA ALA A 206 4.84 -9.72 -20.40
C ALA A 206 4.27 -8.41 -19.83
N GLY A 207 3.00 -8.40 -19.39
CA GLY A 207 2.40 -7.23 -18.76
C GLY A 207 3.03 -6.87 -17.42
N ALA A 208 3.45 -7.86 -16.62
CA ALA A 208 4.23 -7.58 -15.41
C ALA A 208 5.58 -6.92 -15.73
N VAL A 209 6.29 -7.39 -16.76
CA VAL A 209 7.57 -6.80 -17.21
C VAL A 209 7.36 -5.37 -17.69
N ARG A 210 6.34 -5.13 -18.52
CA ARG A 210 6.00 -3.80 -19.04
C ARG A 210 5.68 -2.84 -17.89
N GLU A 211 4.82 -3.24 -16.96
CA GLU A 211 4.41 -2.39 -15.84
C GLU A 211 5.60 -1.96 -14.99
N ILE A 212 6.47 -2.91 -14.64
CA ILE A 212 7.65 -2.63 -13.81
C ILE A 212 8.63 -1.71 -14.53
N LYS A 213 8.73 -1.83 -15.86
CA LYS A 213 9.53 -0.93 -16.68
C LYS A 213 8.94 0.49 -16.71
N GLU A 214 7.63 0.61 -16.86
CA GLU A 214 6.94 1.91 -16.88
C GLU A 214 6.99 2.61 -15.51
N GLU A 215 6.83 1.84 -14.43
CA GLU A 215 6.69 2.37 -13.08
C GLU A 215 8.02 2.63 -12.37
N MET A 216 9.02 1.77 -12.55
CA MET A 216 10.28 1.83 -11.81
C MET A 216 11.51 1.92 -12.73
N ASN A 217 11.33 1.92 -14.05
CA ASN A 217 12.39 1.90 -15.05
C ASN A 217 13.34 0.68 -14.94
N LEU A 218 12.85 -0.45 -14.44
CA LEU A 218 13.65 -1.67 -14.29
C LEU A 218 13.43 -2.65 -15.45
N ASP A 219 14.53 -3.21 -15.96
CA ASP A 219 14.50 -4.37 -16.85
C ASP A 219 14.56 -5.65 -16.01
N ILE A 220 13.45 -6.39 -15.99
CA ILE A 220 13.30 -7.56 -15.12
C ILE A 220 13.25 -8.87 -15.89
N LYS A 221 13.66 -9.95 -15.22
CA LYS A 221 13.46 -11.33 -15.64
C LYS A 221 12.60 -12.07 -14.63
N ILE A 222 11.46 -12.59 -15.08
CA ILE A 222 10.58 -13.41 -14.23
C ILE A 222 11.30 -14.68 -13.80
N VAL A 223 11.30 -14.94 -12.49
CA VAL A 223 11.91 -16.13 -11.87
C VAL A 223 10.87 -17.19 -11.56
N GLN A 224 9.73 -16.78 -10.97
CA GLN A 224 8.62 -17.68 -10.67
C GLN A 224 7.33 -16.90 -10.38
N GLU A 225 6.19 -17.58 -10.42
CA GLU A 225 4.92 -17.06 -9.91
C GLU A 225 4.91 -17.13 -8.37
N LEU A 226 4.38 -16.08 -7.73
CA LEU A 226 4.16 -16.01 -6.29
C LEU A 226 2.70 -16.32 -5.91
N GLY A 227 1.77 -16.04 -6.82
CA GLY A 227 0.36 -16.40 -6.69
C GLY A 227 -0.57 -15.32 -7.24
N VAL A 228 -1.87 -15.53 -7.01
CA VAL A 228 -2.93 -14.64 -7.49
C VAL A 228 -3.77 -14.15 -6.31
N ASN A 229 -4.05 -12.85 -6.28
CA ASN A 229 -4.95 -12.23 -5.33
C ASN A 229 -6.24 -11.75 -6.03
N GLU A 230 -7.40 -12.03 -5.45
CA GLU A 230 -8.71 -11.62 -6.00
C GLU A 230 -9.49 -10.79 -4.99
N TYR A 231 -9.94 -9.61 -5.40
CA TYR A 231 -10.79 -8.74 -4.59
C TYR A 231 -11.85 -8.03 -5.44
N ILE A 232 -12.93 -7.60 -4.78
CA ILE A 232 -14.02 -6.88 -5.44
C ILE A 232 -13.84 -5.38 -5.17
N ALA A 233 -13.61 -4.61 -6.23
CA ALA A 233 -13.58 -3.15 -6.18
C ALA A 233 -14.95 -2.59 -6.57
N ASN A 234 -15.32 -1.43 -6.01
CA ASN A 234 -16.48 -0.69 -6.52
C ASN A 234 -16.04 0.11 -7.75
N ASP A 235 -16.82 0.04 -8.82
CA ASP A 235 -16.57 0.79 -10.05
C ASP A 235 -17.90 1.40 -10.51
N SER A 236 -17.99 2.73 -10.44
CA SER A 236 -19.21 3.49 -10.79
C SER A 236 -19.54 3.43 -12.29
N LYS A 237 -18.58 3.01 -13.13
CA LYS A 237 -18.76 2.89 -14.59
C LYS A 237 -19.31 1.52 -15.02
N VAL A 238 -19.42 0.55 -14.10
CA VAL A 238 -19.89 -0.81 -14.38
C VAL A 238 -21.35 -0.99 -13.94
N GLU A 239 -22.17 -1.63 -14.78
CA GLU A 239 -23.54 -2.01 -14.42
C GLU A 239 -23.54 -2.96 -13.20
N GLY A 240 -24.12 -2.51 -12.08
CA GLY A 240 -24.04 -3.19 -10.78
C GLY A 240 -22.97 -2.66 -9.83
N GLY A 241 -22.14 -1.71 -10.27
CA GLY A 241 -21.23 -0.92 -9.43
C GLY A 241 -20.03 -1.67 -8.86
N LYS A 242 -19.77 -2.89 -9.32
CA LYS A 242 -18.74 -3.79 -8.78
C LYS A 242 -17.93 -4.43 -9.91
N LYS A 243 -16.60 -4.43 -9.77
CA LYS A 243 -15.65 -5.08 -10.67
C LYS A 243 -14.77 -6.04 -9.87
N ARG A 244 -14.51 -7.23 -10.39
CA ARG A 244 -13.54 -8.15 -9.78
C ARG A 244 -12.15 -7.78 -10.28
N LYS A 245 -11.20 -7.54 -9.39
CA LYS A 245 -9.79 -7.41 -9.74
C LYS A 245 -9.06 -8.70 -9.39
N ARG A 246 -8.33 -9.24 -10.35
CA ARG A 246 -7.49 -10.43 -10.21
C ARG A 246 -6.06 -10.03 -10.52
N VAL A 247 -5.21 -10.02 -9.51
CA VAL A 247 -3.80 -9.60 -9.63
C VAL A 247 -2.91 -10.83 -9.59
N SER A 248 -2.09 -11.04 -10.61
CA SER A 248 -1.07 -12.09 -10.63
C SER A 248 0.28 -11.50 -10.24
N TYR A 249 0.95 -12.12 -9.27
CA TYR A 249 2.23 -11.65 -8.76
C TYR A 249 3.35 -12.62 -9.10
N PHE A 250 4.49 -12.05 -9.47
CA PHE A 250 5.70 -12.79 -9.80
C PHE A 250 6.88 -12.36 -8.93
N LEU A 251 7.86 -13.26 -8.78
CA LEU A 251 9.20 -12.90 -8.33
C LEU A 251 10.03 -12.63 -9.57
N ALA A 252 10.75 -11.51 -9.60
CA ALA A 252 11.58 -11.13 -10.73
C ALA A 252 12.95 -10.63 -10.29
N GLU A 253 13.97 -10.90 -11.11
CA GLU A 253 15.34 -10.45 -10.90
C GLU A 253 15.65 -9.25 -11.82
N SER A 254 16.37 -8.27 -11.30
CA SER A 254 16.83 -7.09 -12.04
C SER A 254 18.29 -6.78 -11.67
N PRO A 255 19.07 -6.13 -12.56
CA PRO A 255 20.28 -5.42 -12.15
C PRO A 255 19.95 -4.36 -11.09
N PHE A 256 20.88 -4.14 -10.15
CA PHE A 256 20.77 -3.05 -9.17
C PHE A 256 21.08 -1.72 -9.86
N THR A 257 20.03 -0.97 -10.20
CA THR A 257 20.12 0.31 -10.93
C THR A 257 19.23 1.36 -10.27
N GLU A 258 19.47 2.64 -10.57
CA GLU A 258 18.66 3.74 -10.05
C GLU A 258 17.18 3.57 -10.45
N LEU A 259 16.29 3.62 -9.45
CA LEU A 259 14.85 3.59 -9.67
C LEU A 259 14.36 4.96 -10.09
N ARG A 260 13.46 5.00 -11.08
CA ARG A 260 12.80 6.23 -11.48
C ARG A 260 11.31 5.96 -11.55
N LEU A 261 10.57 6.67 -10.72
CA LEU A 261 9.13 6.54 -10.67
C LEU A 261 8.50 7.06 -11.97
N GLY A 262 7.61 6.26 -12.55
CA GLY A 262 6.82 6.63 -13.71
C GLY A 262 5.79 7.73 -13.41
N PRO A 263 5.07 8.22 -14.43
CA PRO A 263 4.04 9.25 -14.26
C PRO A 263 2.74 8.72 -13.62
N SER A 264 2.76 7.54 -12.99
CA SER A 264 1.56 6.93 -12.45
C SER A 264 0.99 7.78 -11.32
N GLY A 265 -0.33 7.94 -11.34
CA GLY A 265 -1.00 8.72 -10.31
C GLY A 265 -1.09 7.92 -9.02
N GLY A 266 -0.34 8.31 -8.00
CA GLY A 266 -0.51 7.80 -6.63
C GLY A 266 0.65 7.17 -5.93
N LEU A 267 1.77 7.17 -6.62
CA LEU A 267 3.05 6.88 -6.04
C LEU A 267 3.84 8.19 -5.95
N ASP A 268 4.65 8.32 -4.91
CA ASP A 268 5.51 9.50 -4.69
C ASP A 268 7.00 9.13 -4.50
N ASP A 269 7.32 7.85 -4.34
CA ASP A 269 8.71 7.36 -4.27
C ASP A 269 8.87 5.93 -4.81
N ALA A 270 10.11 5.55 -5.14
CA ALA A 270 10.52 4.19 -5.47
C ALA A 270 11.93 3.93 -4.95
N GLN A 271 12.10 2.90 -4.12
CA GLN A 271 13.37 2.68 -3.43
C GLN A 271 13.76 1.19 -3.33
N TRP A 272 15.07 0.93 -3.36
CA TRP A 272 15.66 -0.35 -3.01
C TRP A 272 15.87 -0.46 -1.51
N PHE A 273 15.45 -1.60 -0.95
CA PHE A 273 15.63 -1.92 0.46
C PHE A 273 16.44 -3.20 0.63
N PRO A 274 17.47 -3.21 1.48
CA PRO A 274 18.10 -4.46 1.91
C PRO A 274 17.05 -5.40 2.47
N LEU A 275 17.12 -6.69 2.11
CA LEU A 275 16.16 -7.72 2.56
C LEU A 275 15.97 -7.73 4.08
N SER A 276 17.02 -7.42 4.85
CA SER A 276 17.00 -7.34 6.32
C SER A 276 16.14 -6.22 6.88
N THR A 277 15.92 -5.13 6.13
CA THR A 277 15.16 -3.94 6.57
C THR A 277 13.69 -3.99 6.19
N VAL A 278 13.29 -4.91 5.30
CA VAL A 278 11.93 -4.98 4.76
C VAL A 278 10.89 -5.23 5.85
N GLY A 279 11.25 -5.91 6.94
CA GLY A 279 10.35 -6.13 8.08
C GLY A 279 9.93 -4.86 8.83
N ASP A 280 10.70 -3.77 8.70
CA ASP A 280 10.45 -2.51 9.40
C ASP A 280 9.64 -1.50 8.56
N LEU A 281 9.35 -1.83 7.30
CA LEU A 281 8.61 -0.97 6.39
C LEU A 281 7.11 -1.05 6.62
N ASN A 282 6.43 0.07 6.43
CA ASN A 282 4.98 0.15 6.53
C ASN A 282 4.31 -0.39 5.25
N PHE A 283 3.80 -1.61 5.29
CA PHE A 283 3.06 -2.25 4.19
C PHE A 283 1.58 -2.42 4.54
N TYR A 284 0.73 -2.52 3.52
CA TYR A 284 -0.61 -3.08 3.72
C TYR A 284 -0.56 -4.58 4.03
N ASP A 285 -1.52 -5.05 4.84
CA ASP A 285 -1.65 -6.46 5.22
C ASP A 285 -1.81 -7.41 4.03
N ASP A 286 -2.45 -6.96 2.95
CA ASP A 286 -2.62 -7.74 1.73
C ASP A 286 -1.33 -7.83 0.90
N THR A 287 -0.53 -6.77 0.88
CA THR A 287 0.80 -6.75 0.25
C THR A 287 1.75 -7.71 0.96
N LEU A 288 1.72 -7.79 2.30
CA LEU A 288 2.56 -8.71 3.07
C LEU A 288 2.32 -10.18 2.69
N LYS A 289 1.09 -10.55 2.31
CA LYS A 289 0.76 -11.91 1.84
C LYS A 289 1.51 -12.31 0.58
N ILE A 290 2.01 -11.34 -0.20
CA ILE A 290 2.79 -11.56 -1.42
C ILE A 290 4.30 -11.44 -1.16
N ILE A 291 4.71 -10.48 -0.34
CA ILE A 291 6.12 -10.25 -0.01
C ILE A 291 6.70 -11.42 0.79
N VAL A 292 5.99 -11.94 1.79
CA VAL A 292 6.50 -13.01 2.66
C VAL A 292 6.85 -14.28 1.86
N PRO A 293 6.01 -14.80 0.94
CA PRO A 293 6.40 -15.87 0.02
C PRO A 293 7.67 -15.57 -0.78
N ALA A 294 7.82 -14.34 -1.30
CA ALA A 294 9.00 -13.94 -2.06
C ALA A 294 10.28 -14.00 -1.21
N ILE A 295 10.24 -13.43 0.00
CA ILE A 295 11.37 -13.47 0.95
C ILE A 295 11.76 -14.92 1.25
N ASN A 296 10.79 -15.80 1.50
CA ASN A 296 11.05 -17.21 1.77
C ASN A 296 11.72 -17.93 0.60
N VAL A 297 11.38 -17.56 -0.64
CA VAL A 297 12.03 -18.11 -1.84
C VAL A 297 13.47 -17.61 -1.94
N LEU A 298 13.71 -16.33 -1.68
CA LEU A 298 15.05 -15.72 -1.73
C LEU A 298 15.96 -16.29 -0.64
N ALA A 299 15.46 -16.46 0.58
CA ALA A 299 16.22 -17.04 1.69
C ALA A 299 16.65 -18.49 1.42
N LYS A 300 15.83 -19.28 0.72
CA LYS A 300 16.16 -20.67 0.32
C LYS A 300 17.16 -20.75 -0.82
N ARG A 301 17.33 -19.66 -1.58
CA ARG A 301 18.23 -19.56 -2.75
C ARG A 301 19.51 -18.78 -2.46
N SER A 302 19.74 -18.38 -1.21
CA SER A 302 21.03 -17.86 -0.79
C SER A 302 22.09 -18.95 -1.00
N PRO A 303 23.19 -18.68 -1.73
CA PRO A 303 24.28 -19.62 -1.81
C PRO A 303 24.87 -19.75 -0.40
N THR A 304 24.58 -20.86 0.28
CA THR A 304 25.46 -21.33 1.34
C THR A 304 26.84 -21.56 0.72
N VAL A 305 27.87 -21.18 1.46
CA VAL A 305 29.31 -21.13 1.12
C VAL A 305 29.92 -22.52 0.81
N GLU A 306 29.15 -23.48 0.31
CA GLU A 306 29.54 -24.89 0.19
C GLU A 306 29.95 -25.33 -1.23
N GLU A 307 29.84 -24.49 -2.26
CA GLU A 307 30.26 -24.87 -3.63
C GLU A 307 31.70 -24.48 -4.02
N GLU A 308 32.46 -23.76 -3.17
CA GLU A 308 33.85 -23.39 -3.49
C GLU A 308 34.92 -24.39 -3.01
N THR A 309 34.56 -25.45 -2.27
CA THR A 309 35.54 -26.41 -1.72
C THR A 309 35.83 -27.63 -2.59
N GLU A 310 35.18 -27.81 -3.75
CA GLU A 310 35.41 -29.01 -4.58
C GLU A 310 36.38 -28.82 -5.77
N ILE A 311 36.96 -27.63 -5.97
CA ILE A 311 37.86 -27.36 -7.13
C ILE A 311 39.35 -27.28 -6.76
N GLN A 312 39.74 -27.36 -5.47
CA GLN A 312 41.15 -27.37 -5.07
C GLN A 312 41.56 -28.69 -4.41
N LYS A 313 41.80 -29.72 -5.23
CA LYS A 313 42.79 -30.75 -4.89
C LYS A 313 44.06 -30.51 -5.72
N PRO A 314 45.23 -30.26 -5.10
CA PRO A 314 46.47 -30.10 -5.84
C PRO A 314 46.92 -31.44 -6.42
N VAL A 315 47.31 -31.44 -7.68
CA VAL A 315 48.10 -32.52 -8.29
C VAL A 315 49.52 -32.37 -7.75
N GLU A 316 49.85 -33.14 -6.71
CA GLU A 316 51.20 -33.18 -6.16
C GLU A 316 52.03 -34.22 -6.91
N ASN A 317 53.03 -33.72 -7.64
CA ASN A 317 54.08 -34.50 -8.29
C ASN A 317 54.83 -35.35 -7.26
N ARG A 318 55.01 -36.64 -7.58
CA ARG A 318 56.06 -37.48 -7.00
C ARG A 318 56.96 -38.01 -8.11
N GLU A 319 58.04 -37.28 -8.37
CA GLU A 319 59.29 -37.91 -8.81
C GLU A 319 60.13 -38.15 -7.56
N GLU A 320 60.29 -39.41 -7.15
CA GLU A 320 61.48 -39.86 -6.41
C GLU A 320 61.74 -41.35 -6.71
N SER A 321 62.80 -41.55 -7.49
CA SER A 321 63.86 -42.56 -7.32
C SER A 321 63.46 -43.98 -6.84
N VAL A 322 63.49 -44.95 -7.76
CA VAL A 322 63.70 -46.36 -7.41
C VAL A 322 64.91 -46.89 -8.18
N GLU A 323 66.08 -46.72 -7.56
CA GLU A 323 67.25 -47.52 -7.89
C GLU A 323 67.48 -48.56 -6.77
N SER A 324 67.48 -49.83 -7.20
CA SER A 324 68.20 -50.97 -6.61
C SER A 324 67.57 -51.79 -5.46
N ARG A 325 67.89 -53.09 -5.57
CA ARG A 325 67.81 -54.23 -4.63
C ARG A 325 66.46 -54.93 -4.45
N VAL A 326 66.20 -56.03 -5.16
CA VAL A 326 66.76 -57.40 -5.02
C VAL A 326 66.07 -58.20 -3.90
N GLU A 327 65.46 -59.29 -4.35
CA GLU A 327 65.24 -60.57 -3.67
C GLU A 327 64.01 -60.83 -2.77
N ARG A 328 63.32 -61.90 -3.22
CA ARG A 328 62.78 -63.05 -2.47
C ARG A 328 61.27 -63.10 -2.19
N ARG A 329 60.67 -63.98 -3.00
CA ARG A 329 59.87 -65.15 -2.60
C ARG A 329 58.52 -64.88 -1.91
N GLY A 330 57.47 -65.23 -2.65
CA GLY A 330 56.69 -66.40 -2.27
C GLY A 330 55.19 -66.17 -2.07
N GLY A 331 54.39 -66.78 -2.97
CA GLY A 331 53.30 -67.62 -2.51
C GLY A 331 51.86 -67.19 -2.84
N ARG A 332 51.23 -68.07 -3.63
CA ARG A 332 49.82 -68.53 -3.56
C ARG A 332 48.68 -67.62 -4.07
N ARG A 333 48.43 -67.82 -5.37
CA ARG A 333 47.21 -68.38 -5.99
C ARG A 333 46.02 -68.84 -5.09
N ARG A 334 44.83 -68.58 -5.66
CA ARG A 334 43.47 -69.14 -5.45
C ARG A 334 42.66 -68.45 -4.34
N ARG A 335 41.40 -68.08 -4.54
CA ARG A 335 40.40 -68.44 -5.56
C ARG A 335 39.31 -67.37 -5.60
#